data_AF-A0ABD0ZNX0-F1
#
_entry.id   AF-A0ABD0ZNX0-F1
#
_cell.length_a   1.000
_cell.length_b   1.000
_cell.length_c   1.000
_cell.angle_alpha   90.00
_cell.angle_beta   90.00
_cell.angle_gamma   90.00
#
_symmetry.space_group_name_H-M   'P 1'
#
loop_
_entity.id
_entity.type
_entity.pdbx_description
1 polymer ?
#
loop_
_entity_poly.entity_id
_entity_poly.type
_entity_poly.pdbx_seq_one_letter_code
_entity_poly.pdbx_strand_id
1 'polypeptide(L)'
;MGESCGSSSSLAAINSSNIGFQLLKKHGWKEGTGLGIAEQGILVPVQAEPKHNKRGLGAQIPAKRKVAQPKPTASEHSEKDEEVSKKSKKLSKKMRKMMEHEKHLQEKEFERAFFREFWPDNV
;
A
#
# COMPACT_ATOMS: atom_id res chain seq x y z
N MET A 1 -19.92 8.73 -13.66
CA MET A 1 -19.04 9.39 -14.65
C MET A 1 -17.78 9.78 -13.90
N GLY A 2 -16.74 8.94 -13.94
CA GLY A 2 -15.47 9.20 -13.26
C GLY A 2 -14.43 9.50 -14.32
N GLU A 3 -14.25 10.76 -14.63
CA GLU A 3 -13.24 11.23 -15.56
C GLU A 3 -11.84 11.03 -14.95
N SER A 4 -11.08 10.13 -15.56
CA SER A 4 -9.68 9.90 -15.25
C SER A 4 -8.87 11.12 -15.73
N CYS A 5 -8.75 12.13 -14.88
CA CYS A 5 -7.83 13.24 -15.08
C CYS A 5 -6.39 12.73 -14.90
N GLY A 6 -5.55 12.94 -15.91
CA GLY A 6 -4.13 12.59 -15.83
C GLY A 6 -3.48 12.06 -17.11
N SER A 7 -4.10 12.20 -18.28
CA SER A 7 -3.35 12.07 -19.53
C SER A 7 -2.57 13.37 -19.76
N SER A 8 -1.41 13.52 -19.11
CA SER A 8 -0.48 14.60 -19.41
C SER A 8 -0.09 14.46 -20.89
N SER A 9 -0.44 15.46 -21.69
CA SER A 9 -0.16 15.54 -23.11
C SER A 9 1.35 15.63 -23.35
N SER A 10 2.02 14.47 -23.31
CA SER A 10 3.46 14.29 -23.54
C SER A 10 3.91 14.61 -24.98
N LEU A 11 2.98 15.07 -25.82
CA LEU A 11 3.18 15.49 -27.21
C LEU A 11 3.16 17.02 -27.39
N ALA A 12 2.84 17.79 -26.35
CA ALA A 12 2.81 19.25 -26.45
C ALA A 12 4.25 19.81 -26.47
N ALA A 13 4.54 20.65 -27.47
CA ALA A 13 5.80 21.39 -27.54
C ALA A 13 6.01 22.25 -26.27
N ILE A 14 7.27 22.47 -25.89
CA ILE A 14 7.60 23.29 -24.72
C ILE A 14 7.21 24.74 -25.03
N ASN A 15 6.36 25.34 -24.19
CA ASN A 15 5.90 26.72 -24.36
C ASN A 15 7.06 27.73 -24.38
N SER A 16 7.00 28.73 -25.25
CA SER A 16 8.04 29.76 -25.40
C SER A 16 8.20 30.69 -24.18
N SER A 17 7.16 30.80 -23.36
CA SER A 17 7.20 31.51 -22.07
C SER A 17 8.00 30.77 -21.00
N ASN A 18 8.27 29.47 -21.19
CA ASN A 18 9.05 28.68 -20.23
C ASN A 18 10.52 29.12 -20.25
N ILE A 19 11.09 29.36 -19.06
CA ILE A 19 12.48 29.79 -18.91
C ILE A 19 13.46 28.77 -19.52
N GLY A 20 13.18 27.48 -19.36
CA GLY A 20 13.98 26.39 -19.94
C GLY A 20 13.98 26.40 -21.47
N PHE A 21 12.84 26.72 -22.10
CA PHE A 21 12.78 26.90 -23.56
C PHE A 21 13.69 28.04 -24.02
N GLN A 22 13.63 29.18 -23.33
CA GLN A 22 14.44 30.35 -23.67
C GLN A 22 15.94 30.06 -23.51
N LEU A 23 16.32 29.34 -22.46
CA LEU A 23 17.71 28.93 -22.23
C LEU A 23 18.20 27.98 -23.31
N LEU A 24 17.43 26.93 -23.63
CA LEU A 24 17.77 26.00 -24.72
C LEU A 24 18.00 26.75 -26.03
N LYS A 25 17.07 27.65 -26.39
CA LYS A 25 17.19 28.48 -27.60
C LYS A 25 18.43 29.38 -27.59
N LYS A 26 18.77 29.99 -26.45
CA LYS A 26 19.99 30.79 -26.29
C LYS A 26 21.27 29.97 -26.49
N HIS A 27 21.25 28.70 -26.10
CA HIS A 27 22.35 27.76 -26.31
C HIS A 27 22.35 27.09 -27.70
N GLY A 28 21.54 27.59 -28.64
CA GLY A 28 21.54 27.13 -30.03
C GLY A 28 20.64 25.92 -30.30
N TRP A 29 19.86 25.45 -29.32
CA TRP A 29 18.84 24.43 -29.56
C TRP A 29 17.69 25.00 -30.39
N LYS A 30 17.19 24.20 -31.33
CA LYS A 30 16.06 24.54 -32.20
C LYS A 30 14.84 23.71 -31.81
N GLU A 31 13.68 24.36 -31.82
CA GLU A 31 12.40 23.69 -31.55
C GLU A 31 12.15 22.58 -32.59
N GLY A 32 11.62 21.45 -32.14
CA GLY A 32 11.36 20.27 -32.97
C GLY A 32 12.59 19.42 -33.29
N THR A 33 13.76 19.78 -32.77
CA THR A 33 15.04 19.11 -33.05
C THR A 33 15.55 18.36 -31.83
N GLY A 34 16.16 17.19 -32.04
CA GLY A 34 16.76 16.38 -30.98
C GLY A 34 18.03 17.04 -30.40
N LEU A 35 18.41 16.67 -29.19
CA LEU A 35 19.65 17.15 -28.58
C LEU A 35 20.88 16.39 -29.11
N GLY A 36 22.04 17.02 -29.11
CA GLY A 36 23.32 16.40 -29.52
C GLY A 36 23.88 16.99 -30.82
N ILE A 37 25.13 16.61 -31.14
CA ILE A 37 25.89 17.17 -32.27
C ILE A 37 25.20 16.94 -33.61
N ALA A 38 24.59 15.76 -33.79
CA ALA A 38 23.86 15.37 -34.99
C ALA A 38 22.34 15.35 -34.73
N GLU A 39 21.86 16.11 -33.74
CA GLU A 39 20.44 16.19 -33.40
C GLU A 39 19.81 14.82 -33.04
N GLN A 40 20.65 13.87 -32.60
CA GLN A 40 20.31 12.45 -32.45
C GLN A 40 19.47 12.12 -31.19
N GLY A 41 19.25 13.09 -30.32
CA GLY A 41 18.53 12.93 -29.08
C GLY A 41 17.04 12.66 -29.28
N ILE A 42 16.43 11.94 -28.34
CA ILE A 42 15.01 11.60 -28.38
C ILE A 42 14.17 12.88 -28.25
N LEU A 43 13.21 13.06 -29.16
CA LEU A 43 12.31 14.22 -29.17
C LEU A 43 11.23 14.16 -28.08
N VAL A 44 10.73 12.97 -27.80
CA VAL A 44 9.62 12.73 -26.88
C VAL A 44 10.14 12.12 -25.59
N PRO A 45 9.68 12.57 -24.40
CA PRO A 45 10.08 11.96 -23.14
C PRO A 45 9.75 10.47 -23.11
N VAL A 46 10.67 9.67 -22.57
CA VAL A 46 10.44 8.23 -22.36
C VAL A 46 9.37 8.05 -21.28
N GLN A 47 8.30 7.33 -21.63
CA GLN A 47 7.25 7.03 -20.68
C GLN A 47 7.71 5.93 -19.71
N ALA A 48 7.52 6.18 -18.42
CA ALA A 48 7.80 5.21 -17.37
C ALA A 48 6.47 4.69 -16.79
N GLU A 49 6.32 3.38 -16.73
CA GLU A 49 5.19 2.72 -16.08
C GLU A 49 5.48 2.53 -14.58
N PRO A 50 4.79 3.27 -13.68
CA PRO A 50 5.04 3.15 -12.25
C PRO A 50 4.52 1.81 -11.71
N LYS A 51 5.36 1.14 -10.94
CA LYS A 51 5.00 -0.12 -10.27
C LYS A 51 4.34 0.16 -8.93
N HIS A 52 3.03 -0.09 -8.86
CA HIS A 52 2.23 0.14 -7.66
C HIS A 52 2.29 -0.99 -6.62
N ASN A 53 2.86 -2.15 -6.97
CA ASN A 53 2.92 -3.31 -6.10
C ASN A 53 4.35 -3.59 -5.59
N LYS A 54 4.45 -4.28 -4.46
CA LYS A 54 5.74 -4.69 -3.87
C LYS A 54 6.17 -6.10 -4.27
N ARG A 55 5.51 -6.73 -5.24
CA ARG A 55 5.81 -8.10 -5.69
C ARG A 55 7.09 -8.14 -6.53
N GLY A 56 7.75 -9.29 -6.63
CA GLY A 56 8.90 -9.45 -7.53
C GLY A 56 8.56 -9.13 -8.99
N LEU A 57 9.58 -8.79 -9.79
CA LEU A 57 9.43 -8.72 -11.25
C LEU A 57 9.07 -10.11 -11.79
N GLY A 58 8.24 -10.18 -12.83
CA GLY A 58 7.74 -11.45 -13.37
C GLY A 58 6.69 -12.17 -12.52
N ALA A 59 6.33 -11.66 -11.34
CA ALA A 59 5.29 -12.28 -10.52
C ALA A 59 3.92 -12.18 -11.21
N GLN A 60 3.29 -13.31 -11.51
CA GLN A 60 1.99 -13.39 -12.19
C GLN A 60 0.97 -12.48 -11.51
N ILE A 61 0.47 -11.46 -12.22
CA ILE A 61 -0.54 -10.54 -11.69
C ILE A 61 -1.81 -11.37 -11.43
N PRO A 62 -2.29 -11.49 -10.18
CA PRO A 62 -3.54 -12.19 -9.95
C PRO A 62 -4.62 -11.48 -10.75
N ALA A 63 -5.34 -12.22 -11.60
CA ALA A 63 -6.46 -11.67 -12.35
C ALA A 63 -7.35 -10.91 -11.37
N LYS A 64 -7.61 -9.63 -11.66
CA LYS A 64 -8.55 -8.83 -10.87
C LYS A 64 -9.86 -9.61 -10.87
N ARG A 65 -10.21 -10.24 -9.75
CA ARG A 65 -11.52 -10.86 -9.57
C ARG A 65 -12.52 -9.74 -9.80
N LYS A 66 -13.30 -9.82 -10.88
CA LYS A 66 -14.45 -8.93 -11.05
C LYS A 66 -15.32 -9.16 -9.82
N VAL A 67 -15.38 -8.16 -8.95
CA VAL A 67 -16.29 -8.17 -7.81
C VAL A 67 -17.68 -8.23 -8.40
N ALA A 68 -18.32 -9.40 -8.30
CA ALA A 68 -19.73 -9.53 -8.57
C ALA A 68 -20.47 -8.61 -7.59
N GLN A 69 -21.38 -7.81 -8.13
CA GLN A 69 -22.30 -6.95 -7.40
C GLN A 69 -23.01 -7.75 -6.29
N PRO A 70 -23.14 -7.26 -5.06
CA PRO A 70 -23.91 -7.94 -4.01
C PRO A 70 -25.40 -7.78 -4.28
N LYS A 71 -26.13 -8.90 -4.45
CA LYS A 71 -27.59 -8.95 -4.33
C LYS A 71 -27.95 -9.16 -2.85
N PRO A 72 -28.94 -8.45 -2.28
CA PRO A 72 -29.38 -8.67 -0.90
C PRO A 72 -30.58 -9.63 -0.89
N THR A 73 -30.47 -10.79 -0.26
CA THR A 73 -31.61 -11.53 0.31
C THR A 73 -31.14 -12.40 1.48
N ALA A 74 -31.88 -12.31 2.58
CA ALA A 74 -31.60 -12.87 3.90
C ALA A 74 -31.97 -14.36 4.07
N SER A 75 -31.61 -14.91 5.24
CA SER A 75 -31.95 -16.21 5.87
C SER A 75 -31.23 -17.45 5.32
N GLU A 76 -30.78 -18.46 6.08
CA GLU A 76 -30.65 -18.77 7.52
C GLU A 76 -29.69 -19.98 7.64
N HIS A 77 -29.23 -20.26 8.87
CA HIS A 77 -28.23 -21.22 9.35
C HIS A 77 -27.98 -22.56 8.61
N SER A 78 -26.70 -22.93 8.48
CA SER A 78 -26.20 -24.29 8.75
C SER A 78 -24.70 -24.28 9.08
N GLU A 79 -24.31 -24.96 10.16
CA GLU A 79 -22.94 -25.08 10.65
C GLU A 79 -22.22 -26.33 10.09
N LYS A 80 -20.87 -26.27 10.16
CA LYS A 80 -19.85 -27.36 10.13
C LYS A 80 -19.47 -27.90 8.74
N ASP A 81 -18.21 -28.00 8.30
CA ASP A 81 -16.88 -27.97 8.96
C ASP A 81 -15.75 -27.51 8.01
N GLU A 82 -14.75 -26.86 8.61
CA GLU A 82 -13.29 -26.84 8.34
C GLU A 82 -12.70 -26.84 6.91
N GLU A 83 -12.13 -25.69 6.50
CA GLU A 83 -10.80 -25.65 5.86
C GLU A 83 -10.04 -24.34 6.20
N VAL A 84 -9.32 -24.36 7.32
CA VAL A 84 -8.08 -23.61 7.67
C VAL A 84 -7.85 -22.28 6.92
N SER A 85 -8.49 -21.23 7.41
CA SER A 85 -8.21 -19.86 6.99
C SER A 85 -6.84 -19.39 7.52
N LYS A 86 -5.96 -18.98 6.61
CA LYS A 86 -4.67 -18.29 6.92
C LYS A 86 -4.85 -16.89 7.55
N LYS A 87 -6.01 -16.61 8.16
CA LYS A 87 -6.43 -15.30 8.67
C LYS A 87 -6.21 -15.11 10.17
N SER A 88 -5.88 -16.17 10.92
CA SER A 88 -5.68 -16.13 12.39
C SER A 88 -4.29 -15.66 12.85
N LYS A 89 -3.27 -15.65 11.98
CA LYS A 89 -1.87 -15.39 12.38
C LYS A 89 -1.54 -13.92 12.70
N LYS A 90 -2.53 -13.02 12.66
CA LYS A 90 -2.39 -11.62 13.02
C LYS A 90 -3.54 -11.17 13.94
N LEU A 91 -3.87 -11.92 15.00
CA LEU A 91 -4.33 -11.23 16.21
C LEU A 91 -3.24 -10.20 16.51
N SER A 92 -3.58 -8.93 16.25
CA SER A 92 -2.62 -7.83 16.10
C SER A 92 -1.57 -7.92 17.20
N LYS A 93 -0.29 -7.78 16.88
CA LYS A 93 0.81 -7.84 17.86
C LYS A 93 0.52 -7.01 19.13
N LYS A 94 -0.28 -5.95 18.99
CA LYS A 94 -0.82 -5.11 20.06
C LYS A 94 -1.79 -5.86 21.01
N MET A 95 -2.73 -6.63 20.47
CA MET A 95 -3.70 -7.39 21.27
C MET A 95 -3.03 -8.53 22.05
N ARG A 96 -2.01 -9.16 21.46
CA ARG A 96 -1.20 -10.17 22.18
C ARG A 96 -0.45 -9.56 23.36
N LYS A 97 0.19 -8.40 23.17
CA LYS A 97 0.89 -7.68 24.26
C LYS A 97 -0.05 -7.19 25.35
N MET A 98 -1.26 -6.75 24.98
CA MET A 98 -2.28 -6.29 25.94
C MET A 98 -2.75 -7.45 26.82
N MET A 99 -3.09 -8.59 26.22
CA MET A 99 -3.54 -9.79 26.93
C MET A 99 -2.46 -10.35 27.87
N GLU A 100 -1.19 -10.29 27.46
CA GLU A 100 -0.05 -10.73 28.27
C GLU A 100 0.17 -9.82 29.49
N HIS A 101 0.06 -8.50 29.32
CA HIS A 101 0.18 -7.55 30.43
C HIS A 101 -0.98 -7.71 31.42
N GLU A 102 -2.20 -7.90 30.92
CA GLU A 102 -3.39 -8.15 31.76
C GLU A 102 -3.24 -9.45 32.55
N LYS A 103 -2.81 -10.54 31.90
CA LYS A 103 -2.53 -11.82 32.57
C LYS A 103 -1.47 -11.68 33.66
N HIS A 104 -0.41 -10.90 33.41
CA HIS A 104 0.64 -10.67 34.40
C HIS A 104 0.13 -9.88 35.62
N LEU A 105 -0.78 -8.92 35.43
CA LEU A 105 -1.43 -8.23 36.55
C LEU A 105 -2.34 -9.18 37.33
N GLN A 106 -3.11 -10.02 36.65
CA GLN A 106 -3.96 -11.03 37.28
C GLN A 106 -3.15 -12.04 38.10
N GLU A 107 -2.02 -12.51 37.59
CA GLU A 107 -1.13 -13.41 38.33
C GLU A 107 -0.55 -12.74 39.57
N LYS A 108 -0.14 -11.47 39.48
CA LYS A 108 0.33 -10.69 40.65
C LYS A 108 -0.77 -10.46 41.67
N GLU A 109 -1.97 -10.16 41.23
CA GLU A 109 -3.12 -9.99 42.12
C GLU A 109 -3.52 -11.31 42.76
N PHE A 110 -3.49 -12.40 42.00
CA PHE A 110 -3.70 -13.75 42.50
C PHE A 110 -2.64 -14.13 43.52
N GLU A 111 -1.35 -13.92 43.25
CA GLU A 111 -0.27 -14.23 44.18
C GLU A 111 -0.37 -13.40 45.46
N ARG A 112 -0.69 -12.11 45.35
CA ARG A 112 -0.95 -11.24 46.52
C ARG A 112 -2.16 -11.69 47.32
N ALA A 113 -3.26 -12.06 46.66
CA ALA A 113 -4.47 -12.54 47.31
C ALA A 113 -4.24 -13.92 47.97
N PHE A 114 -3.57 -14.82 47.26
CA PHE A 114 -3.20 -16.15 47.71
C PHE A 114 -2.28 -16.09 48.94
N PHE A 115 -1.26 -15.22 48.92
CA PHE A 115 -0.36 -15.06 50.07
C PHE A 115 -1.07 -14.44 51.28
N ARG A 116 -1.95 -13.45 51.05
CA ARG A 116 -2.79 -12.87 52.12
C ARG A 116 -3.71 -13.90 52.76
N GLU A 117 -4.22 -14.85 52.00
CA GLU A 117 -5.19 -15.83 52.47
C GLU A 117 -4.53 -17.05 53.11
N PHE A 118 -3.31 -17.42 52.68
CA PHE A 118 -2.65 -18.66 53.11
C PHE A 118 -1.37 -18.46 53.95
N TRP A 119 -0.81 -17.25 54.02
CA TRP A 119 0.35 -16.89 54.89
C TRP A 119 0.23 -15.47 55.48
N PRO A 120 -0.58 -15.28 56.54
CA PRO A 120 -0.86 -13.94 57.11
C PRO A 120 0.33 -13.25 57.78
N ASP A 121 1.33 -14.00 58.24
CA ASP A 121 2.34 -13.50 59.19
C ASP A 121 3.63 -12.92 58.56
N ASN A 122 3.66 -12.65 57.25
CA ASN A 122 4.87 -12.13 56.58
C ASN A 122 4.64 -10.88 55.71
N VAL A 123 3.72 -10.00 56.14
CA VAL A 123 3.60 -8.60 55.71
C VAL A 123 3.82 -7.68 56.91
#